data_AF-A0A9W7BH62-F1
#
_entry.id   AF-A0A9W7BH62-F1
#
_cell.length_a   1.000
_cell.length_b   1.000
_cell.length_c   1.000
_cell.angle_alpha   90.00
_cell.angle_beta   90.00
_cell.angle_gamma   90.00
#
_symmetry.space_group_name_H-M   'P 1'
#
loop_
_entity.id
_entity.type
_entity.pdbx_description
1 polymer ?
#
loop_
_entity_poly.entity_id
_entity_poly.type
_entity_poly.pdbx_seq_one_letter_code
_entity_poly.pdbx_strand_id
1 'polypeptide(L)'
;MGDSSTSPQDVVSALHLASLSGDRELIISTLEENAKHFSCIPLPPPAPCDASQAVKDILRERVVLNGISFLGQGSLFLETLRRLSEVLCSSDEVGSTCGDSTGNFVVDAILTRCARTTSGYDSYNTVLQLLQSPTMILKPRSSENPPIDIELFVTYGGVHGAVSSTNMYGFYRLEDIEQMGNRTSDHSMSGDDQSDNPWLSIDTVIVEKIDFRTGRSLRFLRIEIPNRVSESTAGGEKSSIYSRP
;
A
#
# COMPACT_ATOMS: atom_id res chain seq x y z
N MET A 1 -24.74 -25.82 12.34
CA MET A 1 -23.99 -24.95 13.27
C MET A 1 -23.95 -23.59 12.61
N GLY A 2 -24.69 -22.62 13.14
CA GLY A 2 -24.78 -21.30 12.52
C GLY A 2 -23.49 -20.54 12.78
N ASP A 3 -22.82 -20.12 11.71
CA ASP A 3 -21.83 -19.05 11.80
C ASP A 3 -22.55 -17.83 12.36
N SER A 4 -22.31 -17.52 13.63
CA SER A 4 -22.61 -16.21 14.17
C SER A 4 -21.66 -15.24 13.48
N SER A 5 -22.06 -14.72 12.33
CA SER A 5 -21.27 -13.74 11.58
C SER A 5 -21.15 -12.48 12.44
N THR A 6 -20.04 -12.34 13.16
CA THR A 6 -19.66 -11.12 13.86
C THR A 6 -19.76 -9.96 12.88
N SER A 7 -20.51 -8.92 13.23
CA SER A 7 -20.72 -7.81 12.30
C SER A 7 -19.41 -7.04 12.13
N PRO A 8 -19.15 -6.40 10.96
CA PRO A 8 -17.96 -5.57 10.79
C PRO A 8 -17.84 -4.46 11.85
N GLN A 9 -18.97 -3.95 12.35
CA GLN A 9 -19.00 -2.93 13.39
C GLN A 9 -18.51 -3.47 14.75
N ASP A 10 -18.86 -4.71 15.08
CA ASP A 10 -18.40 -5.36 16.31
C ASP A 10 -16.89 -5.59 16.28
N VAL A 11 -16.35 -6.01 15.13
CA VAL A 11 -14.90 -6.20 14.94
C VAL A 11 -14.15 -4.87 15.09
N VAL A 12 -14.63 -3.80 14.47
CA VAL A 12 -14.01 -2.46 14.61
C VAL A 12 -14.07 -1.98 16.06
N SER A 13 -15.17 -2.21 16.76
CA SER A 13 -15.31 -1.85 18.17
C SER A 13 -14.34 -2.64 19.07
N ALA A 14 -14.19 -3.94 18.82
CA ALA A 14 -13.24 -4.79 19.54
C ALA A 14 -11.79 -4.31 19.33
N LEU A 15 -11.44 -3.96 18.09
CA LEU A 15 -10.13 -3.43 17.74
C LEU A 15 -9.83 -2.09 18.43
N HIS A 16 -10.85 -1.21 18.51
CA HIS A 16 -10.74 0.07 19.21
C HIS A 16 -10.54 -0.12 20.72
N LEU A 17 -11.28 -1.04 21.35
CA LEU A 17 -11.11 -1.38 22.76
C LEU A 17 -9.72 -1.96 23.05
N ALA A 18 -9.23 -2.85 22.18
CA ALA A 18 -7.88 -3.41 22.29
C ALA A 18 -6.81 -2.30 22.19
N SER A 19 -6.96 -1.38 21.24
CA SER A 19 -6.10 -0.20 21.08
C SER A 19 -6.08 0.71 22.33
N LEU A 20 -7.25 1.00 22.91
CA LEU A 20 -7.38 1.79 24.14
C LEU A 20 -6.73 1.12 25.35
N SER A 21 -6.83 -0.21 25.44
CA SER A 21 -6.18 -0.99 26.51
C SER A 21 -4.66 -1.12 26.33
N GLY A 22 -4.13 -0.78 25.16
CA GLY A 22 -2.72 -0.99 24.83
C GLY A 22 -2.32 -2.46 24.78
N ASP A 23 -3.26 -3.36 24.46
CA ASP A 23 -2.99 -4.80 24.35
C ASP A 23 -2.58 -5.16 22.92
N ARG A 24 -1.28 -5.32 22.71
CA ARG A 24 -0.67 -5.61 21.41
C ARG A 24 -1.19 -6.91 20.81
N GLU A 25 -1.23 -7.96 21.62
CA GLU A 25 -1.54 -9.31 21.14
C GLU A 25 -3.03 -9.43 20.84
N LEU A 26 -3.87 -8.73 21.60
CA LEU A 26 -5.30 -8.64 21.29
C LEU A 26 -5.55 -7.88 19.98
N ILE A 27 -4.81 -6.81 19.69
CA ILE A 27 -4.90 -6.10 18.40
C ILE A 27 -4.49 -7.03 17.25
N ILE A 28 -3.34 -7.71 17.37
CA ILE A 28 -2.82 -8.62 16.34
C ILE A 28 -3.81 -9.75 16.08
N SER A 29 -4.24 -10.47 17.13
CA SER A 29 -5.20 -11.56 17.00
C SER A 29 -6.54 -11.10 16.40
N THR A 30 -7.06 -9.94 16.82
CA THR A 30 -8.30 -9.38 16.24
C THR A 30 -8.15 -9.11 14.74
N LEU A 31 -7.02 -8.53 14.30
CA LEU A 31 -6.74 -8.27 12.90
C LEU A 31 -6.58 -9.57 12.09
N GLU A 32 -5.88 -10.57 12.63
CA GLU A 32 -5.64 -11.86 11.96
C GLU A 32 -6.91 -12.69 11.84
N GLU A 33 -7.66 -12.86 12.93
CA GLU A 33 -8.92 -13.63 12.97
C GLU A 33 -10.00 -13.02 12.06
N ASN A 34 -9.94 -11.70 11.86
CA ASN A 34 -10.89 -10.95 11.05
C ASN A 34 -10.29 -10.42 9.74
N ALA A 35 -9.19 -11.00 9.25
CA ALA A 35 -8.48 -10.53 8.07
C ALA A 35 -9.39 -10.32 6.84
N LYS A 36 -10.44 -11.13 6.68
CA LYS A 36 -11.45 -11.00 5.61
C LYS A 36 -12.18 -9.65 5.61
N HIS A 37 -12.38 -9.04 6.78
CA HIS A 37 -13.04 -7.73 6.92
C HIS A 37 -12.07 -6.59 6.60
N PHE A 38 -10.77 -6.81 6.77
CA PHE A 38 -9.72 -5.84 6.54
C PHE A 38 -9.02 -6.01 5.18
N SER A 39 -9.42 -6.99 4.37
CA SER A 39 -8.86 -7.25 3.05
C SER A 39 -9.54 -6.50 1.90
N CYS A 40 -10.63 -5.76 2.17
CA CYS A 40 -11.37 -5.02 1.15
C CYS A 40 -12.13 -3.84 1.76
N ILE A 41 -11.41 -2.94 2.43
CA ILE A 41 -12.01 -1.72 2.98
C ILE A 41 -12.23 -0.75 1.80
N PRO A 42 -13.48 -0.38 1.47
CA PRO A 42 -13.74 0.49 0.33
C PRO A 42 -13.17 1.89 0.60
N LEU A 43 -12.49 2.44 -0.39
CA LEU A 43 -11.95 3.79 -0.35
C LEU A 43 -12.70 4.70 -1.33
N PRO A 44 -12.79 6.01 -1.06
CA PRO A 44 -13.36 6.95 -2.00
C PRO A 44 -12.53 7.01 -3.31
N PRO A 45 -13.10 7.52 -4.40
CA PRO A 45 -12.33 7.83 -5.60
C PRO A 45 -11.10 8.69 -5.26
N PRO A 46 -9.95 8.47 -5.92
CA PRO A 46 -8.76 9.25 -5.63
C PRO A 46 -9.00 10.73 -5.93
N ALA A 47 -8.44 11.60 -5.09
CA ALA A 47 -8.46 13.03 -5.35
C ALA A 47 -7.80 13.33 -6.71
N PRO A 48 -8.31 14.31 -7.48
CA PRO A 48 -7.73 14.66 -8.77
C PRO A 48 -6.27 15.06 -8.60
N CYS A 49 -5.39 14.41 -9.35
CA CYS A 49 -3.96 14.70 -9.41
C CYS A 49 -3.65 15.33 -10.78
N ASP A 50 -2.90 16.42 -10.79
CA ASP A 50 -2.41 17.02 -12.03
C ASP A 50 -1.46 16.06 -12.75
N ALA A 51 -1.65 15.84 -14.05
CA ALA A 51 -0.86 14.89 -14.83
C ALA A 51 0.63 15.24 -14.84
N SER A 52 0.98 16.53 -14.87
CA SER A 52 2.37 16.97 -14.85
C SER A 52 3.02 16.69 -13.50
N GLN A 53 2.26 16.80 -12.41
CA GLN A 53 2.71 16.43 -11.09
C GLN A 53 2.87 14.91 -10.96
N ALA A 54 1.92 14.12 -11.45
CA ALA A 54 2.00 12.66 -11.44
C ALA A 54 3.25 12.14 -12.18
N VAL A 55 3.62 12.77 -13.30
CA VAL A 55 4.87 12.46 -14.02
C VAL A 55 6.11 12.78 -13.15
N LYS A 56 6.13 13.92 -12.45
CA LYS A 56 7.27 14.28 -11.58
C LYS A 56 7.40 13.32 -10.41
N ASP A 57 6.27 12.88 -9.85
CA ASP A 57 6.24 11.97 -8.71
C ASP A 57 6.76 10.58 -9.14
N ILE A 58 6.24 10.04 -10.25
CA ILE A 58 6.64 8.69 -10.71
C ILE A 58 8.12 8.61 -11.11
N LEU A 59 8.71 9.72 -11.56
CA LEU A 59 10.13 9.76 -11.91
C LEU A 59 11.06 9.45 -10.73
N ARG A 60 10.57 9.62 -9.49
CA ARG A 60 11.30 9.36 -8.24
C ARG A 60 10.93 8.03 -7.59
N GLU A 61 9.93 7.34 -8.13
CA GLU A 61 9.40 6.11 -7.55
C GLU A 61 10.15 4.87 -8.03
N ARG A 62 10.04 3.82 -7.22
CA ARG A 62 10.37 2.45 -7.64
C ARG A 62 9.07 1.82 -8.10
N VAL A 63 9.06 1.26 -9.31
CA VAL A 63 7.85 0.71 -9.91
C VAL A 63 8.12 -0.69 -10.44
N VAL A 64 7.14 -1.57 -10.35
CA VAL A 64 7.11 -2.86 -11.02
C VAL A 64 5.95 -2.81 -12.02
N LEU A 65 6.21 -3.05 -13.31
CA LEU A 65 5.19 -3.10 -14.35
C LEU A 65 5.15 -4.50 -14.94
N ASN A 66 4.04 -5.22 -14.78
CA ASN A 66 3.85 -6.61 -15.21
C ASN A 66 5.02 -7.53 -14.76
N GLY A 67 5.46 -7.37 -13.52
CA GLY A 67 6.59 -8.12 -12.94
C GLY A 67 7.99 -7.60 -13.29
N ILE A 68 8.12 -6.61 -14.19
CA ILE A 68 9.41 -6.00 -14.54
C ILE A 68 9.71 -4.81 -13.63
N SER A 69 10.86 -4.84 -12.94
CA SER A 69 11.25 -3.80 -11.98
C SER A 69 11.99 -2.62 -12.61
N PHE A 70 11.55 -1.41 -12.28
CA PHE A 70 12.14 -0.11 -12.63
C PHE A 70 12.53 0.62 -11.34
N LEU A 71 13.68 0.25 -10.77
CA LEU A 71 14.14 0.74 -9.47
C LEU A 71 14.85 2.10 -9.63
N GLY A 72 14.09 3.19 -9.67
CA GLY A 72 14.63 4.55 -9.86
C GLY A 72 14.93 4.91 -11.32
N GLN A 73 14.41 4.12 -12.27
CA GLN A 73 14.53 4.37 -13.72
C GLN A 73 13.21 4.91 -14.29
N GLY A 74 12.69 5.99 -13.68
CA GLY A 74 11.38 6.53 -14.01
C GLY A 74 11.17 6.89 -15.49
N SER A 75 12.21 7.39 -16.17
CA SER A 75 12.12 7.71 -17.60
C SER A 75 11.94 6.46 -18.47
N LEU A 76 12.68 5.38 -18.16
CA LEU A 76 12.55 4.11 -18.86
C LEU A 76 11.19 3.47 -18.58
N PHE A 77 10.73 3.57 -17.33
CA PHE A 77 9.38 3.15 -16.96
C PHE A 77 8.32 3.88 -17.80
N LEU A 78 8.39 5.22 -17.90
CA LEU A 78 7.43 6.02 -18.65
C LEU A 78 7.41 5.67 -20.15
N GLU A 79 8.58 5.48 -20.76
CA GLU A 79 8.69 5.05 -22.14
C GLU A 79 8.06 3.65 -22.34
N THR A 80 8.37 2.73 -21.43
CA THR A 80 7.85 1.36 -21.47
C THR A 80 6.33 1.34 -21.28
N LEU A 81 5.80 2.13 -20.34
CA LEU A 81 4.37 2.25 -20.08
C LEU A 81 3.63 2.81 -21.30
N ARG A 82 4.16 3.85 -21.94
CA ARG A 82 3.59 4.43 -23.18
C ARG A 82 3.53 3.39 -24.30
N ARG A 83 4.65 2.72 -24.56
CA ARG A 83 4.74 1.71 -25.62
C ARG A 83 3.84 0.51 -25.34
N LEU A 84 3.80 0.04 -24.10
CA LEU A 84 2.91 -1.05 -23.70
C LEU A 84 1.44 -0.64 -23.89
N SER A 85 1.06 0.56 -23.44
CA SER A 85 -0.32 1.05 -23.57
C SER A 85 -0.74 1.16 -25.03
N GLU A 86 0.13 1.66 -25.90
CA GLU A 86 -0.11 1.72 -27.35
C GLU A 86 -0.33 0.33 -27.95
N VAL A 87 0.54 -0.64 -27.61
CA VAL A 87 0.42 -2.04 -28.08
C VAL A 87 -0.88 -2.69 -27.60
N LEU A 88 -1.24 -2.51 -26.33
CA LEU A 88 -2.46 -3.08 -25.77
C LEU A 88 -3.71 -2.46 -26.41
N CYS A 89 -3.75 -1.14 -26.57
CA CYS A 89 -4.88 -0.44 -27.20
C CYS A 89 -5.00 -0.72 -28.71
N SER A 90 -3.90 -1.03 -29.39
CA SER A 90 -3.89 -1.37 -30.82
C SER A 90 -4.06 -2.87 -31.09
N SER A 91 -4.20 -3.69 -30.04
CA SER A 91 -4.41 -5.14 -30.19
C SER A 91 -5.77 -5.44 -30.82
N ASP A 92 -5.79 -6.40 -31.77
CA ASP A 92 -7.00 -6.89 -32.43
C ASP A 92 -8.06 -7.38 -31.42
N GLU A 93 -7.62 -7.89 -30.25
CA GLU A 93 -8.50 -8.36 -29.18
C GLU A 93 -9.37 -7.25 -28.59
N VAL A 94 -8.86 -6.02 -28.52
CA VAL A 94 -9.57 -4.85 -27.96
C VAL A 94 -10.54 -4.24 -28.97
N GLY A 95 -10.26 -4.42 -30.26
CA GLY A 95 -11.03 -3.85 -31.35
C GLY A 95 -11.16 -2.33 -31.24
N SER A 96 -12.22 -1.76 -31.83
CA SER A 96 -12.47 -0.30 -31.87
C SER A 96 -13.00 0.28 -30.55
N THR A 97 -12.92 -0.46 -29.44
CA THR A 97 -13.64 -0.11 -28.19
C THR A 97 -12.77 0.55 -27.12
N CYS A 98 -11.44 0.53 -27.25
CA CYS A 98 -10.57 1.41 -26.46
C CYS A 98 -10.56 2.79 -27.10
N GLY A 99 -10.70 3.84 -26.28
CA GLY A 99 -10.89 5.22 -26.73
C GLY A 99 -9.96 5.66 -27.86
N ASP A 100 -8.66 5.68 -27.62
CA ASP A 100 -7.65 5.96 -28.65
C ASP A 100 -6.64 4.80 -28.80
N SER A 101 -6.09 4.63 -30.01
CA SER A 101 -5.06 3.62 -30.28
C SER A 101 -3.69 4.01 -29.70
N THR A 102 -3.51 5.28 -29.32
CA THR A 102 -2.24 5.79 -28.77
C THR A 102 -2.00 5.39 -27.31
N GLY A 103 -3.03 4.94 -26.60
CA GLY A 103 -2.97 4.52 -25.20
C GLY A 103 -2.69 5.66 -24.21
N ASN A 104 -2.71 6.93 -24.62
CA ASN A 104 -2.36 8.05 -23.74
C ASN A 104 -3.28 8.15 -22.52
N PHE A 105 -4.58 7.91 -22.71
CA PHE A 105 -5.54 7.89 -21.61
C PHE A 105 -5.26 6.78 -20.59
N VAL A 106 -4.70 5.63 -21.00
CA VAL A 106 -4.25 4.57 -20.10
C VAL A 106 -3.05 5.05 -19.29
N VAL A 107 -2.07 5.66 -19.96
CA VAL A 107 -0.87 6.21 -19.31
C VAL A 107 -1.26 7.24 -18.25
N ASP A 108 -2.06 8.25 -18.61
CA ASP A 108 -2.47 9.31 -17.68
C ASP A 108 -3.24 8.75 -16.48
N ALA A 109 -4.12 7.80 -16.73
CA ALA A 109 -4.91 7.14 -15.69
C ALA A 109 -4.07 6.25 -14.77
N ILE A 110 -3.02 5.59 -15.26
CA ILE A 110 -2.09 4.84 -14.41
C ILE A 110 -1.22 5.79 -13.57
N LEU A 111 -0.68 6.85 -14.20
CA LEU A 111 0.20 7.80 -13.51
C LEU A 111 -0.50 8.51 -12.36
N THR A 112 -1.74 8.98 -12.58
CA THR A 112 -2.54 9.62 -11.54
C THR A 112 -2.83 8.70 -10.36
N ARG A 113 -2.95 7.39 -10.58
CA ARG A 113 -3.16 6.38 -9.53
C ARG A 113 -1.90 5.98 -8.79
N CYS A 114 -0.73 6.26 -9.35
CA CYS A 114 0.55 6.04 -8.66
C CYS A 114 0.89 7.16 -7.66
N ALA A 115 0.07 8.21 -7.56
CA ALA A 115 0.31 9.33 -6.66
C ALA A 115 0.21 8.90 -5.18
N ARG A 116 1.37 8.78 -4.52
CA ARG A 116 1.43 8.32 -3.13
C ARG A 116 0.75 9.25 -2.14
N THR A 117 0.68 10.56 -2.40
CA THR A 117 0.05 11.53 -1.51
C THR A 117 -1.39 11.14 -1.17
N THR A 118 -2.18 10.79 -2.18
CA THR A 118 -3.58 10.36 -2.00
C THR A 118 -3.64 9.01 -1.29
N SER A 119 -2.84 8.04 -1.74
CA SER A 119 -2.82 6.70 -1.13
C SER A 119 -2.39 6.74 0.35
N GLY A 120 -1.38 7.54 0.69
CA GLY A 120 -0.84 7.68 2.03
C GLY A 120 -1.80 8.41 2.96
N TYR A 121 -2.51 9.43 2.47
CA TYR A 121 -3.53 10.12 3.26
C TYR A 121 -4.69 9.17 3.62
N ASP A 122 -5.24 8.45 2.65
CA ASP A 122 -6.38 7.57 2.87
C ASP A 122 -6.03 6.39 3.79
N SER A 123 -4.86 5.78 3.57
CA SER A 123 -4.40 4.67 4.42
C SER A 123 -4.06 5.11 5.84
N TYR A 124 -3.38 6.25 6.00
CA TYR A 124 -3.10 6.82 7.32
C TYR A 124 -4.39 7.07 8.11
N ASN A 125 -5.38 7.73 7.51
CA ASN A 125 -6.65 8.02 8.18
C ASN A 125 -7.44 6.75 8.50
N THR A 126 -7.44 5.76 7.60
CA THR A 126 -8.11 4.47 7.83
C THR A 126 -7.51 3.76 9.04
N VAL A 127 -6.18 3.64 9.09
CA VAL A 127 -5.47 2.99 10.21
C VAL A 127 -5.68 3.78 11.51
N LEU A 128 -5.60 5.11 11.45
CA LEU A 128 -5.83 5.96 12.62
C LEU A 128 -7.26 5.79 13.16
N GLN A 129 -8.28 5.72 12.31
CA GLN A 129 -9.66 5.51 12.77
C GLN A 129 -9.86 4.13 13.43
N LEU A 130 -9.22 3.10 12.91
CA LEU A 130 -9.32 1.74 13.43
C LEU A 130 -8.57 1.52 14.74
N LEU A 131 -7.42 2.18 14.90
CA LEU A 131 -6.45 1.90 15.96
C LEU A 131 -6.01 3.17 16.72
N GLN A 132 -6.85 4.19 16.74
CA GLN A 132 -6.59 5.38 17.56
C GLN A 132 -6.42 4.99 19.03
N SER A 133 -5.42 5.59 19.67
CA SER A 133 -5.21 5.50 21.11
C SER A 133 -4.57 6.80 21.60
N PRO A 134 -5.00 7.33 22.76
CA PRO A 134 -4.41 8.55 23.31
C PRO A 134 -2.97 8.36 23.79
N THR A 135 -2.51 7.12 23.95
CA THR A 135 -1.16 6.78 24.44
C THR A 135 -0.21 6.34 23.35
N MET A 136 -0.62 6.39 22.08
CA MET A 136 0.19 5.96 20.93
C MET A 136 0.19 7.00 19.81
N ILE A 137 1.30 7.06 19.06
CA ILE A 137 1.45 7.86 17.85
C ILE A 137 1.67 6.93 16.66
N LEU A 138 0.94 7.20 15.58
CA LEU A 138 1.14 6.57 14.27
C LEU A 138 2.17 7.35 13.45
N LYS A 139 3.19 6.66 12.92
CA LYS A 139 4.21 7.25 12.03
C LYS A 139 4.55 6.30 10.87
N PRO A 140 5.02 6.81 9.72
CA PRO A 140 5.67 5.97 8.70
C PRO A 140 6.90 5.25 9.28
N ARG A 141 7.10 3.97 8.95
CA ARG A 141 8.23 3.16 9.49
C ARG A 141 9.52 3.23 8.69
N SER A 142 9.41 3.56 7.40
CA SER A 142 10.55 3.56 6.49
C SER A 142 10.61 4.88 5.75
N SER A 143 11.83 5.36 5.53
CA SER A 143 12.10 6.45 4.60
C SER A 143 11.94 5.99 3.14
N GLU A 144 12.04 4.69 2.88
CA GLU A 144 11.92 4.10 1.56
C GLU A 144 10.66 3.25 1.44
N ASN A 145 9.77 3.60 0.51
CA ASN A 145 8.52 2.89 0.31
C ASN A 145 8.71 1.66 -0.60
N PRO A 146 7.99 0.55 -0.38
CA PRO A 146 7.99 -0.59 -1.30
C PRO A 146 7.61 -0.17 -2.73
N PRO A 147 8.13 -0.84 -3.78
CA PRO A 147 7.79 -0.50 -5.15
C PRO A 147 6.28 -0.47 -5.41
N ILE A 148 5.82 0.46 -6.24
CA ILE A 148 4.45 0.48 -6.75
C ILE A 148 4.32 -0.65 -7.75
N ASP A 149 3.36 -1.54 -7.56
CA ASP A 149 3.12 -2.65 -8.48
C ASP A 149 1.98 -2.30 -9.45
N ILE A 150 2.22 -2.49 -10.73
CA ILE A 150 1.31 -2.12 -11.81
C ILE A 150 1.13 -3.33 -12.71
N GLU A 151 -0.12 -3.74 -12.89
CA GLU A 151 -0.52 -4.75 -13.86
C GLU A 151 -1.33 -4.07 -14.97
N LEU A 152 -0.99 -4.38 -16.22
CA LEU A 152 -1.72 -3.99 -17.43
C LEU A 152 -1.92 -5.22 -18.31
N PHE A 153 -3.17 -5.50 -18.66
CA PHE A 153 -3.53 -6.67 -19.45
C PHE A 153 -4.79 -6.43 -20.27
N VAL A 154 -4.98 -7.26 -21.30
CA VAL A 154 -6.21 -7.29 -22.09
C VAL A 154 -7.08 -8.44 -21.59
N THR A 155 -8.36 -8.15 -21.36
CA THR A 155 -9.36 -9.20 -21.11
C THR A 155 -10.76 -8.71 -21.51
N TYR A 156 -11.61 -9.65 -21.94
CA TYR A 156 -12.98 -9.36 -22.40
C TYR A 156 -13.08 -8.23 -23.44
N GLY A 157 -12.08 -8.14 -24.32
CA GLY A 157 -11.98 -7.13 -25.37
C GLY A 157 -11.79 -5.70 -24.86
N GLY A 158 -11.14 -5.53 -23.71
CA GLY A 158 -10.76 -4.22 -23.18
C GLY A 158 -9.40 -4.28 -22.50
N VAL A 159 -8.76 -3.12 -22.38
CA VAL A 159 -7.56 -2.97 -21.55
C VAL A 159 -8.01 -2.78 -20.09
N HIS A 160 -7.31 -3.45 -19.18
CA HIS A 160 -7.53 -3.35 -17.74
C HIS A 160 -6.21 -3.03 -17.04
N GLY A 161 -6.32 -2.39 -15.89
CA GLY A 161 -5.17 -2.08 -15.06
C GLY A 161 -5.43 -2.34 -13.58
N ALA A 162 -4.38 -2.73 -12.86
CA ALA A 162 -4.34 -2.73 -11.41
C ALA A 162 -3.10 -1.96 -10.94
N VAL A 163 -3.27 -1.03 -10.00
CA VAL A 163 -2.17 -0.33 -9.33
C VAL A 163 -2.23 -0.65 -7.85
N SER A 164 -1.15 -1.18 -7.30
CA SER A 164 -1.02 -1.54 -5.89
C SER A 164 0.11 -0.75 -5.25
N SER A 165 -0.21 0.00 -4.19
CA SER A 165 0.76 0.79 -3.42
C SER A 165 0.74 0.37 -1.96
N THR A 166 1.92 0.06 -1.42
CA THR A 166 2.08 -0.28 0.00
C THR A 166 2.56 0.93 0.79
N ASN A 167 1.89 1.24 1.90
CA ASN A 167 2.32 2.22 2.90
C ASN A 167 2.55 1.51 4.24
N MET A 168 3.70 1.78 4.86
CA MET A 168 4.16 1.07 6.05
C MET A 168 4.13 1.99 7.27
N TYR A 169 3.37 1.61 8.30
CA TYR A 169 3.13 2.41 9.49
C TYR A 169 3.50 1.67 10.78
N GLY A 170 3.89 2.46 11.78
CA GLY A 170 4.29 2.00 13.09
C GLY A 170 3.55 2.79 14.17
N PHE A 171 3.04 2.09 15.16
CA PHE A 171 2.54 2.67 16.39
C PHE A 171 3.66 2.71 17.42
N TYR A 172 3.85 3.87 18.03
CA TYR A 172 4.86 4.12 19.06
C TYR A 172 4.15 4.60 20.32
N ARG A 173 4.44 3.99 21.47
CA ARG A 173 3.84 4.44 22.73
C ARG A 173 4.49 5.75 23.19
N LEU A 174 3.69 6.67 23.72
CA LEU A 174 4.19 7.94 24.24
C LEU A 174 5.21 7.74 25.37
N GLU A 175 4.96 6.77 26.26
CA GLU A 175 5.86 6.42 27.36
C GLU A 175 7.25 6.01 26.89
N ASP A 176 7.35 5.31 25.76
CA ASP A 176 8.63 4.89 25.18
C ASP A 176 9.37 6.11 24.62
N ILE A 177 8.64 7.03 23.97
CA ILE A 177 9.20 8.27 23.41
C ILE A 177 9.72 9.20 24.51
N GLU A 178 8.97 9.38 25.59
CA GLU A 178 9.34 10.24 26.72
C GLU A 178 10.59 9.72 27.45
N GLN A 179 10.70 8.40 27.62
CA GLN A 179 11.89 7.77 28.21
C GLN A 179 13.15 8.00 27.38
N MET A 180 13.02 8.10 26.05
CA MET A 180 14.15 8.38 25.16
C MET A 180 14.59 9.85 25.22
N GLY A 181 13.66 10.79 25.22
CA GLY A 181 13.96 12.22 25.36
C GLY A 181 14.69 12.57 26.67
N ASN A 182 14.43 11.80 27.73
CA ASN A 182 15.11 11.95 29.02
C ASN A 182 16.47 11.26 29.10
N ARG A 183 16.78 10.30 28.21
CA ARG A 183 18.09 9.61 28.15
C ARG A 183 19.14 10.38 27.37
N THR A 184 18.74 11.25 26.44
CA THR A 184 19.65 12.07 25.61
C THR A 184 20.39 13.17 26.37
N SER A 185 20.16 13.34 27.68
CA SER A 185 20.95 14.25 28.52
C SER A 185 22.26 13.65 29.05
N ASP A 186 22.50 12.35 28.88
CA ASP A 186 23.78 11.71 29.23
C ASP A 186 24.40 11.00 28.02
N HIS A 187 25.57 11.48 27.62
CA HIS A 187 26.36 11.01 26.48
C HIS A 187 26.55 9.49 26.44
N SER A 188 25.99 8.82 25.42
CA SER A 188 26.66 7.67 24.77
C SER A 188 26.32 7.60 23.29
N MET A 189 27.33 7.89 22.46
CA MET A 189 27.35 7.67 21.02
C MET A 189 27.58 6.17 20.77
N SER A 190 26.53 5.37 20.88
CA SER A 190 26.51 3.98 20.41
C SER A 190 25.27 3.84 19.55
N GLY A 191 25.47 4.04 18.24
CA GLY A 191 24.43 4.13 17.22
C GLY A 191 23.79 2.78 16.91
N ASP A 192 22.96 2.32 17.83
CA ASP A 192 21.97 1.28 17.58
C ASP A 192 20.60 1.86 17.96
N ASP A 193 19.87 2.32 16.93
CA ASP A 193 18.56 3.00 16.96
C ASP A 193 17.45 2.09 17.55
N GLN A 194 17.52 1.79 18.85
CA GLN A 194 16.38 1.17 19.56
C GLN A 194 15.12 2.06 19.55
N SER A 195 15.24 3.33 19.13
CA SER A 195 14.13 4.28 19.00
C SER A 195 13.25 4.09 17.76
N ASP A 196 13.69 3.30 16.78
CA ASP A 196 12.98 3.19 15.50
C ASP A 196 12.04 2.00 15.42
N ASN A 197 12.13 1.04 16.35
CA ASN A 197 11.28 -0.15 16.30
C ASN A 197 9.88 0.16 16.86
N PRO A 198 8.82 0.13 16.05
CA PRO A 198 7.47 0.40 16.51
C PRO A 198 6.96 -0.70 17.44
N TRP A 199 6.13 -0.32 18.41
CA TRP A 199 5.41 -1.24 19.27
C TRP A 199 4.48 -2.16 18.47
N LEU A 200 3.84 -1.64 17.43
CA LEU A 200 3.06 -2.41 16.45
C LEU A 200 3.35 -1.90 15.04
N SER A 201 3.70 -2.82 14.14
CA SER A 201 3.85 -2.54 12.71
C SER A 201 2.58 -2.92 11.96
N ILE A 202 2.15 -2.05 11.05
CA ILE A 202 1.03 -2.28 10.14
C ILE A 202 1.42 -1.84 8.75
N ASP A 203 1.17 -2.72 7.79
CA ASP A 203 1.23 -2.38 6.38
C ASP A 203 -0.17 -2.22 5.82
N THR A 204 -0.31 -1.27 4.90
CA THR A 204 -1.53 -1.08 4.16
C THR A 204 -1.24 -1.20 2.68
N VAL A 205 -2.06 -1.95 1.96
CA VAL A 205 -1.96 -2.10 0.51
C VAL A 205 -3.21 -1.50 -0.10
N ILE A 206 -3.06 -0.38 -0.80
CA ILE A 206 -4.12 0.21 -1.59
C ILE A 206 -4.08 -0.40 -2.97
N VAL A 207 -5.21 -0.92 -3.42
CA VAL A 207 -5.38 -1.54 -4.73
C VAL A 207 -6.43 -0.77 -5.50
N GLU A 208 -6.05 -0.31 -6.69
CA GLU A 208 -6.92 0.37 -7.65
C GLU A 208 -7.01 -0.44 -8.93
N LYS A 209 -8.22 -0.93 -9.23
CA LYS A 209 -8.51 -1.66 -10.47
C LYS A 209 -9.34 -0.78 -11.40
N ILE A 210 -9.05 -0.81 -12.69
CA ILE A 210 -9.76 -0.03 -13.71
C ILE A 210 -9.99 -0.86 -14.96
N ASP A 211 -11.23 -0.78 -15.48
CA ASP A 211 -11.59 -1.17 -16.83
C ASP A 211 -11.55 0.09 -17.69
N PHE A 212 -10.58 0.16 -18.61
CA PHE A 212 -10.34 1.35 -19.44
C PHE A 212 -11.38 1.52 -20.55
N ARG A 213 -12.13 0.47 -20.89
CA ARG A 213 -13.23 0.54 -21.85
C ARG A 213 -14.46 1.18 -21.24
N THR A 214 -14.77 0.86 -19.98
CA THR A 214 -15.97 1.38 -19.30
C THR A 214 -15.70 2.58 -18.40
N GLY A 215 -14.44 2.86 -18.07
CA GLY A 215 -14.03 3.86 -17.09
C GLY A 215 -14.38 3.48 -15.65
N ARG A 216 -14.94 2.27 -15.42
CA ARG A 216 -15.28 1.80 -14.08
C ARG A 216 -14.01 1.47 -13.33
N SER A 217 -13.95 1.91 -12.08
CA SER A 217 -12.83 1.60 -11.19
C SER A 217 -13.32 1.15 -9.83
N LEU A 218 -12.50 0.32 -9.20
CA LEU A 218 -12.67 -0.16 -7.83
C LEU A 218 -11.41 0.20 -7.06
N ARG A 219 -11.56 0.83 -5.91
CA ARG A 219 -10.46 1.23 -5.03
C ARG A 219 -10.72 0.76 -3.62
N PHE A 220 -9.79 0.01 -3.07
CA PHE A 220 -9.92 -0.55 -1.73
C PHE A 220 -8.56 -0.65 -1.04
N LEU A 221 -8.61 -0.71 0.29
CA LEU A 221 -7.46 -0.88 1.16
C LEU A 221 -7.48 -2.27 1.78
N ARG A 222 -6.28 -2.83 1.92
CA ARG A 222 -5.98 -4.02 2.70
C ARG A 222 -5.09 -3.65 3.87
N ILE A 223 -5.36 -4.20 5.05
CA ILE A 223 -4.46 -4.10 6.21
C ILE A 223 -3.74 -5.42 6.37
N GLU A 224 -2.43 -5.35 6.56
CA GLU A 224 -1.55 -6.49 6.71
C GLU A 224 -0.66 -6.27 7.94
N ILE A 225 -0.44 -7.33 8.71
CA ILE A 225 0.56 -7.33 9.77
C ILE A 225 1.84 -7.89 9.14
N PRO A 226 2.96 -7.14 9.15
CA PRO A 226 4.22 -7.67 8.64
C PRO A 226 4.59 -8.93 9.41
N ASN A 227 4.86 -10.03 8.70
CA ASN A 227 5.25 -11.30 9.31
C ASN A 227 6.40 -11.08 10.30
N ARG A 228 6.38 -11.75 11.47
CA ARG A 228 7.44 -11.73 12.50
C ARG A 228 8.76 -12.42 12.07
N VAL A 229 9.13 -12.36 10.79
CA VAL A 229 10.31 -12.99 10.19
C VAL A 229 11.06 -11.87 9.46
N SER A 230 12.18 -11.32 9.92
CA SER A 230 13.41 -11.97 10.39
C SER A 230 14.32 -10.99 11.18
N GLU A 231 14.52 -11.23 12.48
CA GLU A 231 15.68 -10.70 13.24
C GLU A 231 16.80 -11.75 13.40
N SER A 232 16.76 -12.84 12.63
CA SER A 232 17.71 -13.95 12.79
C SER A 232 18.20 -14.54 11.48
N THR A 233 18.68 -13.73 10.53
CA THR A 233 19.78 -14.18 9.65
C THR A 233 20.51 -13.00 9.01
N ALA A 234 21.56 -12.53 9.69
CA ALA A 234 22.69 -11.95 9.00
C ALA A 234 23.31 -13.04 8.12
N GLY A 235 23.21 -12.90 6.80
CA GLY A 235 23.93 -13.68 5.80
C GLY A 235 23.18 -14.90 5.25
N GLY A 236 22.82 -14.84 3.96
CA GLY A 236 22.49 -16.04 3.17
C GLY A 236 21.29 -15.87 2.23
N GLU A 237 21.60 -15.52 0.98
CA GLU A 237 20.85 -15.84 -0.25
C GLU A 237 19.31 -15.62 -0.30
N LYS A 238 18.93 -14.62 -1.10
CA LYS A 238 17.57 -14.44 -1.64
C LYS A 238 17.14 -15.69 -2.40
N SER A 239 16.19 -16.45 -1.85
CA SER A 239 15.37 -17.37 -2.63
C SER A 239 14.04 -16.69 -2.99
N SER A 240 13.76 -16.74 -4.29
CA SER A 240 12.57 -16.22 -4.96
C SER A 240 11.28 -16.76 -4.33
N ILE A 241 10.45 -15.87 -3.78
CA ILE A 241 9.06 -16.16 -3.40
C ILE A 241 8.15 -15.45 -4.40
N TYR A 242 8.18 -15.90 -5.64
CA TYR A 242 7.03 -15.79 -6.54
C TYR A 242 6.79 -17.16 -7.15
N SER A 243 6.01 -17.95 -6.43
CA SER A 243 5.38 -19.16 -6.96
C SER A 243 4.05 -19.29 -6.24
N ARG A 244 2.97 -18.90 -6.91
CA ARG A 244 1.60 -19.31 -6.61
C ARG A 244 0.80 -19.40 -7.92
N PRO A 245 -0.22 -20.26 -7.93
CA PRO A 245 -0.48 -21.30 -8.92
C PRO A 245 -1.06 -20.82 -10.25
#